data_AF-A0A7W7SV77-F1
#
_entry.id   AF-A0A7W7SV77-F1
#
_cell.length_a   1.000
_cell.length_b   1.000
_cell.length_c   1.000
_cell.angle_alpha   90.00
_cell.angle_beta   90.00
_cell.angle_gamma   90.00
#
_symmetry.space_group_name_H-M   'P 1'
#
loop_
_entity.id
_entity.type
_entity.pdbx_description
1 polymer ?
#
loop_
_entity_poly.entity_id
_entity_poly.type
_entity_poly.pdbx_seq_one_letter_code
_entity_poly.pdbx_strand_id
1 'polypeptide(L)'
;MSKAINRAVYKPVGMLLGIGAGVLAGALFKQVWKLTAGDGEAPRATDEDHGWGEILAAAALQGAIFAVVKAAVDRGGAVGVRRLTGSWPD
;
A
#
# COMPACT_ATOMS: atom_id res chain seq x y z
N MET A 1 11.81 -34.39 -2.65
CA MET A 1 10.84 -33.53 -3.36
C MET A 1 10.04 -32.74 -2.33
N SER A 2 10.36 -31.46 -2.05
CA SER A 2 9.51 -30.64 -1.14
C SER A 2 9.76 -29.12 -1.13
N LYS A 3 10.86 -28.59 -1.71
CA LYS A 3 11.14 -27.14 -1.64
C LYS A 3 10.35 -26.26 -2.62
N ALA A 4 9.73 -26.83 -3.67
CA ALA A 4 9.10 -26.04 -4.73
C ALA A 4 7.64 -25.64 -4.43
N ILE A 5 6.92 -26.44 -3.64
CA ILE A 5 5.47 -26.24 -3.41
C ILE A 5 5.19 -25.05 -2.47
N ASN A 6 6.08 -24.75 -1.51
CA ASN A 6 5.93 -23.59 -0.62
C ASN A 6 6.09 -22.22 -1.33
N ARG A 7 6.83 -22.12 -2.45
CA ARG A 7 7.00 -20.84 -3.17
C ARG A 7 5.84 -20.52 -4.12
N ALA A 8 5.10 -21.52 -4.58
CA ALA A 8 4.01 -21.34 -5.55
C ALA A 8 2.73 -20.77 -4.92
N VAL A 9 2.50 -21.01 -3.63
CA VAL A 9 1.31 -20.52 -2.90
C VAL A 9 1.54 -19.13 -2.29
N TYR A 10 2.78 -18.79 -1.89
CA TYR A 10 3.05 -17.49 -1.27
C TYR A 10 3.02 -16.31 -2.24
N LYS A 11 3.44 -16.50 -3.50
CA LYS A 11 3.41 -15.44 -4.52
C LYS A 11 2.01 -14.90 -4.83
N PRO A 12 0.99 -15.75 -5.12
CA PRO A 12 -0.36 -15.24 -5.40
C PRO A 12 -1.03 -14.61 -4.19
N VAL A 13 -0.80 -15.13 -2.97
CA VAL A 13 -1.35 -14.53 -1.74
C VAL A 13 -0.72 -13.16 -1.48
N GLY A 14 0.61 -13.04 -1.60
CA GLY A 14 1.30 -11.76 -1.47
C GLY A 14 0.85 -10.74 -2.53
N MET A 15 0.55 -11.20 -3.74
CA MET A 15 0.02 -10.34 -4.81
C MET A 15 -1.41 -9.86 -4.51
N LEU A 16 -2.31 -10.75 -4.05
CA LEU A 16 -3.67 -10.38 -3.67
C LEU A 16 -3.69 -9.42 -2.47
N LEU A 17 -2.85 -9.68 -1.46
CA LEU A 17 -2.66 -8.77 -0.34
C LEU A 17 -2.09 -7.42 -0.80
N GLY A 18 -1.18 -7.41 -1.76
CA GLY A 18 -0.65 -6.18 -2.38
C GLY A 18 -1.72 -5.36 -3.10
N ILE A 19 -2.62 -6.01 -3.85
CA ILE A 19 -3.76 -5.35 -4.49
C ILE A 19 -4.70 -4.76 -3.44
N GLY A 20 -5.06 -5.54 -2.41
CA GLY A 20 -5.89 -5.07 -1.30
C GLY A 20 -5.26 -3.88 -0.56
N ALA A 21 -3.95 -3.94 -0.32
CA ALA A 21 -3.18 -2.85 0.28
C ALA A 21 -3.21 -1.58 -0.58
N GLY A 22 -3.11 -1.72 -1.92
CA GLY A 22 -3.21 -0.59 -2.85
C GLY A 22 -4.58 0.09 -2.83
N VAL A 23 -5.66 -0.69 -2.78
CA VAL A 23 -7.03 -0.15 -2.67
C VAL A 23 -7.21 0.58 -1.33
N LEU A 24 -6.76 -0.02 -0.22
CA LEU A 24 -6.83 0.58 1.10
C LEU A 24 -6.02 1.88 1.18
N ALA A 25 -4.80 1.88 0.63
CA ALA A 25 -3.95 3.06 0.57
C ALA A 25 -4.60 4.19 -0.24
N GLY A 26 -5.24 3.88 -1.37
CA GLY A 26 -5.98 4.86 -2.17
C GLY A 26 -7.16 5.49 -1.41
N ALA A 27 -7.90 4.69 -0.64
CA ALA A 27 -9.00 5.19 0.20
C ALA A 27 -8.49 6.10 1.33
N LEU A 28 -7.42 5.67 2.03
CA LEU A 28 -6.76 6.46 3.07
C LEU A 28 -6.22 7.78 2.52
N PHE A 29 -5.59 7.75 1.34
CA PHE A 29 -5.09 8.95 0.68
C PHE A 29 -6.22 9.95 0.43
N LYS A 30 -7.34 9.52 -0.16
CA LYS A 30 -8.50 10.39 -0.40
C LYS A 30 -9.02 11.02 0.89
N GLN A 31 -9.06 10.24 1.97
CA GLN A 31 -9.56 10.74 3.26
C GLN A 31 -8.60 11.73 3.92
N VAL A 32 -7.29 11.46 3.90
CA VAL A 32 -6.28 12.39 4.40
C VAL A 32 -6.28 13.67 3.56
N TRP A 33 -6.36 13.55 2.23
CA TRP A 33 -6.39 14.70 1.34
C TRP A 33 -7.60 15.60 1.59
N LYS A 34 -8.79 15.01 1.77
CA LYS A 34 -10.00 15.76 2.10
C LYS A 34 -9.87 16.56 3.41
N LEU A 35 -9.12 16.04 4.38
CA LEU A 35 -8.87 16.75 5.63
C LEU A 35 -7.88 17.91 5.47
N THR A 36 -6.89 17.78 4.57
CA THR A 36 -5.87 18.82 4.36
C THR A 36 -6.28 19.89 3.35
N ALA A 37 -6.98 19.52 2.28
CA ALA A 37 -7.32 20.37 1.14
C ALA A 37 -8.83 20.70 1.06
N GLY A 38 -9.64 20.25 2.02
CA GLY A 38 -11.09 20.42 2.02
C GLY A 38 -11.79 19.50 1.02
N ASP A 39 -12.90 19.95 0.42
CA ASP A 39 -13.66 19.16 -0.57
C ASP A 39 -12.99 19.05 -1.95
N GLY A 40 -11.75 19.54 -2.10
CA GLY A 40 -10.97 19.40 -3.33
C GLY A 40 -10.47 17.97 -3.52
N GLU A 41 -10.62 17.44 -4.74
CA GLU A 41 -9.97 16.18 -5.13
C GLU A 41 -8.46 16.41 -5.23
N ALA A 42 -7.66 15.36 -4.98
CA ALA A 42 -6.21 15.49 -5.08
C ALA A 42 -5.75 15.77 -6.53
N PRO A 43 -4.73 16.64 -6.71
CA PRO A 43 -4.16 16.91 -8.02
C PRO A 43 -3.67 15.60 -8.63
N ARG A 44 -4.08 15.34 -9.88
CA ARG A 44 -3.51 14.27 -10.67
C ARG A 44 -2.20 14.74 -11.26
N ALA A 45 -1.31 13.79 -11.52
CA ALA A 45 0.00 14.06 -12.12
C ALA A 45 -0.06 14.77 -13.50
N THR A 46 -1.22 14.74 -14.15
CA THR A 46 -1.46 15.32 -15.47
C THR A 46 -2.40 16.52 -15.44
N ASP A 47 -2.75 17.05 -14.26
CA ASP A 47 -3.63 18.20 -14.19
C ASP A 47 -2.88 19.47 -14.59
N GLU A 48 -3.33 20.12 -15.68
CA GLU A 48 -2.69 21.29 -16.29
C GLU A 48 -2.84 22.55 -15.43
N ASP A 49 -3.92 22.65 -14.67
CA ASP A 49 -4.26 23.81 -13.84
C ASP A 49 -3.46 23.88 -12.53
N HIS A 50 -2.67 22.84 -12.21
CA HIS A 50 -1.96 22.72 -10.94
C HIS A 50 -0.45 22.84 -11.12
N GLY A 51 0.20 23.57 -10.22
CA GLY A 51 1.64 23.75 -10.26
C GLY A 51 2.41 22.49 -9.90
N TRP A 52 3.65 22.39 -10.39
CA TRP A 52 4.57 21.28 -10.07
C TRP A 52 4.70 21.00 -8.57
N GLY A 53 4.76 22.04 -7.74
CA GLY A 53 4.91 21.87 -6.29
C GLY A 53 3.73 21.14 -5.66
N GLU A 54 2.51 21.45 -6.10
CA GLU A 54 1.28 20.85 -5.58
C GLU A 54 1.13 19.39 -6.05
N ILE A 55 1.40 19.13 -7.32
CA ILE A 55 1.41 17.78 -7.89
C ILE A 55 2.43 16.88 -7.18
N LEU A 56 3.66 17.37 -6.98
CA LEU A 56 4.72 16.61 -6.32
C LEU A 56 4.41 16.37 -4.83
N ALA A 57 3.83 17.36 -4.13
CA ALA A 57 3.40 17.19 -2.75
C ALA A 57 2.29 16.15 -2.62
N ALA A 58 1.30 16.18 -3.52
CA ALA A 58 0.23 15.18 -3.56
C ALA A 58 0.77 13.77 -3.81
N ALA A 59 1.66 13.62 -4.80
CA ALA A 59 2.31 12.36 -5.11
C ALA A 59 3.15 11.83 -3.94
N ALA A 60 3.90 12.71 -3.25
CA ALA A 60 4.70 12.34 -2.09
C ALA A 60 3.82 11.84 -0.93
N LEU A 61 2.71 12.54 -0.64
CA LEU A 61 1.76 12.12 0.39
C LEU A 61 1.10 10.78 0.05
N GLN A 62 0.68 10.58 -1.20
CA GLN A 62 0.13 9.31 -1.67
C GLN A 62 1.16 8.18 -1.50
N GLY A 63 2.40 8.41 -1.91
CA GLY A 63 3.50 7.46 -1.79
C GLY A 63 3.80 7.10 -0.32
N ALA A 64 3.79 8.09 0.58
CA ALA A 64 3.99 7.87 2.01
C ALA A 64 2.89 7.00 2.61
N ILE A 65 1.63 7.30 2.31
CA ILE A 65 0.48 6.51 2.79
C ILE A 65 0.57 5.07 2.27
N PHE A 66 0.86 4.91 0.98
CA PHE A 66 1.04 3.59 0.39
C PHE A 66 2.17 2.78 1.06
N ALA A 67 3.32 3.41 1.29
CA ALA A 67 4.46 2.76 1.94
C ALA A 67 4.12 2.30 3.36
N VAL A 68 3.40 3.12 4.14
CA VAL A 68 2.95 2.79 5.49
C VAL A 68 1.99 1.62 5.48
N VAL A 69 0.96 1.66 4.62
CA VAL A 69 -0.04 0.58 4.50
C VAL A 69 0.63 -0.73 4.09
N LYS A 70 1.51 -0.68 3.09
CA LYS A 70 2.26 -1.86 2.65
C LYS A 70 3.11 -2.44 3.78
N ALA A 71 3.89 -1.62 4.48
CA ALA A 71 4.71 -2.08 5.60
C ALA A 71 3.87 -2.70 6.72
N ALA A 72 2.70 -2.13 7.02
CA ALA A 72 1.78 -2.68 8.01
C ALA A 72 1.22 -4.05 7.59
N VAL A 73 0.83 -4.21 6.32
CA VAL A 73 0.34 -5.47 5.76
C VAL A 73 1.45 -6.53 5.74
N ASP A 74 2.64 -6.18 5.26
CA ASP A 74 3.80 -7.09 5.20
C ASP A 74 4.17 -7.58 6.61
N ARG A 75 4.24 -6.65 7.58
CA ARG A 75 4.53 -6.99 8.98
C ARG A 75 3.41 -7.82 9.61
N GLY A 76 2.15 -7.47 9.37
CA GLY A 76 0.98 -8.20 9.86
C GLY A 76 0.93 -9.62 9.32
N GLY A 77 1.19 -9.79 8.02
CA GLY A 77 1.32 -11.09 7.37
C GLY A 77 2.44 -11.92 7.98
N ALA A 78 3.62 -11.32 8.18
CA ALA A 78 4.76 -12.02 8.79
C ALA A 78 4.48 -12.48 10.23
N VAL A 79 3.84 -11.62 11.04
CA VAL A 79 3.41 -11.98 12.39
C VAL A 79 2.35 -13.09 12.36
N GLY A 80 1.39 -13.03 11.43
CA GLY A 80 0.37 -14.07 11.25
C GLY A 80 0.99 -15.43 10.94
N VAL A 81 1.91 -15.48 9.97
CA VAL A 81 2.65 -16.70 9.62
C VAL A 81 3.43 -17.23 10.82
N ARG A 82 4.12 -16.36 11.58
CA ARG A 82 4.82 -16.78 12.80
C ARG A 82 3.88 -17.37 13.84
N ARG A 83 2.69 -16.79 14.04
CA ARG A 83 1.72 -17.32 15.00
C ARG A 83 1.16 -18.69 14.58
N LEU A 84 0.98 -18.91 13.29
CA LEU A 84 0.42 -20.16 12.77
C LEU A 84 1.47 -21.28 12.63
N THR A 85 2.69 -20.93 12.24
CA THR A 85 3.75 -21.90 11.91
C THR A 85 4.86 -21.98 12.95
N GLY A 86 4.93 -21.05 13.89
CA GLY A 86 6.04 -20.89 14.84
C GLY A 86 7.31 -20.26 14.24
N SER A 87 7.41 -20.17 12.91
CA SER A 87 8.59 -19.69 12.18
C SER A 87 8.37 -18.34 11.50
N TRP A 88 9.41 -17.51 11.42
CA TRP A 88 9.34 -16.26 10.67
C TRP A 88 9.41 -16.53 9.16
N PRO A 89 8.59 -15.88 8.32
CA PRO A 89 8.71 -16.00 6.88
C PRO A 89 9.88 -15.16 6.35
N ASP A 90 10.78 -15.80 5.61
CA ASP A 90 11.90 -15.20 4.85
C ASP A 90 11.53 -14.94 3.38
#